data_AF-A0A7K3S784-F1
#
_entry.id   AF-A0A7K3S784-F1
#
_cell.length_a   1.000
_cell.length_b   1.000
_cell.length_c   1.000
_cell.angle_alpha   90.00
_cell.angle_beta   90.00
_cell.angle_gamma   90.00
#
_symmetry.space_group_name_H-M   'P 1'
#
loop_
_entity.id
_entity.type
_entity.pdbx_description
1 polymer ?
#
loop_
_entity_poly.entity_id
_entity_poly.type
_entity_poly.pdbx_seq_one_letter_code
_entity_poly.pdbx_strand_id
1 'polypeptide(L)'
;MSMDPLVSRARALWQELAAESGAAFGTPGRPTVLVSPCSALAPPSWVGVVTVGDGALITAPTDRAADASRSALTGLETAELTDPATVARRLPVADTLGPAALGYLAPEALRPIGRTAARTLCLSPQHATIRALLTEAGPSDAGESGLADVISPVFVVRGGTEVLAAAGYEHWPRDTAHLCVLTAPDARG
;
A
#
# COMPACT_ATOMS: atom_id res chain seq x y z
N MET A 1 -15.50 20.73 -11.12
CA MET A 1 -16.04 19.36 -10.98
C MET A 1 -15.76 18.91 -9.56
N SER A 2 -16.77 18.43 -8.84
CA SER A 2 -16.53 17.87 -7.50
C SER A 2 -15.70 16.60 -7.65
N MET A 3 -14.67 16.44 -6.82
CA MET A 3 -13.87 15.23 -6.78
C MET A 3 -14.74 14.06 -6.31
N ASP A 4 -14.50 12.87 -6.85
CA ASP A 4 -15.15 11.65 -6.38
C ASP A 4 -14.93 11.50 -4.86
N PRO A 5 -15.98 11.19 -4.07
CA PRO A 5 -15.86 11.06 -2.62
C PRO A 5 -14.85 10.00 -2.15
N LEU A 6 -14.74 8.88 -2.88
CA LEU A 6 -13.78 7.81 -2.59
C LEU A 6 -12.35 8.29 -2.84
N VAL A 7 -12.12 8.98 -3.95
CA VAL A 7 -10.82 9.60 -4.28
C VAL A 7 -10.44 10.65 -3.21
N SER A 8 -11.40 11.46 -2.79
CA SER A 8 -11.20 12.48 -1.75
C SER A 8 -10.80 11.85 -0.41
N ARG A 9 -11.47 10.78 -0.01
CA ARG A 9 -11.13 10.00 1.20
C ARG A 9 -9.75 9.35 1.11
N ALA A 10 -9.44 8.72 -0.03
CA ALA A 10 -8.14 8.11 -0.26
C ALA A 10 -7.01 9.15 -0.17
N ARG A 11 -7.19 10.34 -0.77
CA ARG A 11 -6.22 11.44 -0.61
C ARG A 11 -6.09 11.88 0.85
N ALA A 12 -7.21 12.04 1.57
CA ALA A 12 -7.20 12.43 2.98
C ALA A 12 -6.44 11.44 3.89
N LEU A 13 -6.50 10.14 3.59
CA LEU A 13 -5.71 9.11 4.26
C LEU A 13 -4.21 9.33 4.03
N TRP A 14 -3.78 9.45 2.77
CA TRP A 14 -2.36 9.62 2.46
C TRP A 14 -1.78 10.94 2.95
N GLN A 15 -2.58 12.00 3.00
CA GLN A 15 -2.19 13.26 3.61
C GLN A 15 -1.91 13.09 5.12
N GLU A 16 -2.70 12.27 5.82
CA GLU A 16 -2.48 11.96 7.23
C GLU A 16 -1.24 11.08 7.43
N LEU A 17 -1.04 10.06 6.59
CA LEU A 17 0.16 9.21 6.60
C LEU A 17 1.44 9.95 6.18
N ALA A 18 1.32 11.08 5.49
CA ALA A 18 2.45 11.95 5.19
C ALA A 18 3.02 12.62 6.45
N ALA A 19 2.28 12.63 7.57
CA ALA A 19 2.73 13.14 8.86
C ALA A 19 3.29 14.58 8.82
N GLU A 20 2.80 15.41 7.90
CA GLU A 20 3.24 16.79 7.70
C GLU A 20 2.04 17.74 7.64
N SER A 21 2.19 18.92 8.26
CA SER A 21 1.09 19.87 8.39
C SER A 21 0.74 20.49 7.04
N GLY A 22 -0.55 20.43 6.66
CA GLY A 22 -0.99 20.96 5.38
C GLY A 22 -0.58 20.11 4.17
N ALA A 23 -0.22 18.84 4.38
CA ALA A 23 0.05 17.91 3.30
C ALA A 23 -1.09 17.93 2.26
N ALA A 24 -0.74 18.12 1.00
CA ALA A 24 -1.69 18.26 -0.10
C ALA A 24 -1.17 17.55 -1.35
N PHE A 25 -2.08 16.89 -2.08
CA PHE A 25 -1.75 16.37 -3.40
C PHE A 25 -1.49 17.52 -4.37
N GLY A 26 -0.45 17.39 -5.18
CA GLY A 26 -0.12 18.34 -6.22
C GLY A 26 -1.09 18.28 -7.40
N THR A 27 -0.87 19.14 -8.40
CA THR A 27 -1.63 19.11 -9.65
C THR A 27 -0.88 18.26 -10.71
N PRO A 28 -1.54 17.82 -11.78
CA PRO A 28 -0.86 17.13 -12.90
C PRO A 28 0.40 17.87 -13.36
N GLY A 29 1.49 17.12 -13.55
CA GLY A 29 2.81 17.66 -13.89
C GLY A 29 3.51 18.47 -12.79
N ARG A 30 2.89 18.67 -11.62
CA ARG A 30 3.44 19.43 -10.48
C ARG A 30 3.14 18.70 -9.17
N PRO A 31 3.83 17.57 -8.91
CA PRO A 31 3.66 16.84 -7.66
C PRO A 31 4.05 17.71 -6.46
N THR A 32 3.33 17.55 -5.35
CA THR A 32 3.76 18.13 -4.07
C THR A 32 4.87 17.27 -3.50
N VAL A 33 5.98 17.90 -3.11
CA VAL A 33 7.10 17.22 -2.42
C VAL A 33 7.30 17.85 -1.05
N LEU A 34 7.10 17.06 -0.01
CA LEU A 34 7.22 17.44 1.41
C LEU A 34 8.46 16.82 2.03
N VAL A 35 9.06 17.53 2.98
CA VAL A 35 10.07 16.96 3.87
C VAL A 35 9.32 16.37 5.05
N SER A 36 9.32 15.04 5.16
CA SER A 36 8.64 14.33 6.23
C SER A 36 9.40 13.05 6.58
N PRO A 37 10.37 13.11 7.51
CA PRO A 37 11.15 11.95 7.93
C PRO A 37 10.31 10.91 8.69
N CYS A 38 9.15 11.32 9.23
CA CYS A 38 8.23 10.45 9.96
C CYS A 38 7.06 9.96 9.08
N SER A 39 7.12 10.18 7.77
CA SER A 39 6.08 9.72 6.84
C SER A 39 5.96 8.19 6.87
N ALA A 40 4.73 7.70 6.88
CA ALA A 40 4.39 6.29 6.74
C ALA A 40 4.14 5.87 5.28
N LEU A 41 4.46 6.71 4.29
CA LEU A 41 4.31 6.37 2.86
C LEU A 41 5.34 5.35 2.38
N ALA A 42 6.51 5.32 3.02
CA ALA A 42 7.63 4.47 2.68
C ALA A 42 8.44 4.15 3.94
N PRO A 43 9.34 3.16 3.89
CA PRO A 43 10.23 2.88 5.00
C PRO A 43 11.04 4.11 5.43
N PRO A 44 11.50 4.18 6.69
CA PRO A 44 12.33 5.27 7.17
C PRO A 44 13.55 5.51 6.26
N SER A 45 13.85 6.78 5.97
CA SER A 45 14.92 7.22 5.06
C SER A 45 14.68 7.02 3.56
N TRP A 46 13.49 6.60 3.15
CA TRP A 46 13.11 6.49 1.73
C TRP A 46 12.31 7.70 1.25
N VAL A 47 12.35 7.94 -0.07
CA VAL A 47 11.39 8.84 -0.73
C VAL A 47 10.14 8.03 -1.04
N GLY A 48 8.99 8.44 -0.50
CA GLY A 48 7.70 7.84 -0.78
C GLY A 48 6.97 8.59 -1.88
N VAL A 49 6.42 7.87 -2.86
CA VAL A 49 5.59 8.45 -3.92
C VAL A 49 4.23 7.77 -3.90
N VAL A 50 3.17 8.55 -3.79
CA VAL A 50 1.80 8.05 -3.92
C VAL A 50 1.00 8.87 -4.91
N THR A 51 0.28 8.18 -5.78
CA THR A 51 -0.64 8.79 -6.73
C THR A 51 -2.05 8.29 -6.50
N VAL A 52 -3.01 9.22 -6.45
CA VAL A 52 -4.44 8.90 -6.29
C VAL A 52 -5.23 9.77 -7.26
N GLY A 53 -5.86 9.14 -8.26
CA GLY A 53 -6.43 9.86 -9.39
C GLY A 53 -5.35 10.57 -10.21
N ASP A 54 -5.55 11.86 -10.48
CA ASP A 54 -4.65 12.72 -11.26
C ASP A 54 -3.61 13.49 -10.40
N GLY A 55 -3.56 13.21 -9.10
CA GLY A 55 -2.71 13.93 -8.15
C GLY A 55 -1.61 13.03 -7.60
N ALA A 56 -0.51 13.66 -7.20
CA ALA A 56 0.62 13.00 -6.57
C ALA A 56 1.05 13.72 -5.28
N LEU A 57 1.43 12.92 -4.29
CA LEU A 57 2.04 13.37 -3.05
C LEU A 57 3.35 12.61 -2.85
N ILE A 58 4.43 13.34 -2.61
CA ILE A 58 5.77 12.80 -2.43
C ILE A 58 6.29 13.25 -1.07
N THR A 59 6.84 12.32 -0.29
CA THR A 59 7.53 12.62 0.96
C THR A 59 9.00 12.23 0.82
N ALA A 60 9.88 13.05 1.38
CA ALA A 60 11.31 12.79 1.41
C ALA A 60 11.85 12.97 2.83
N PRO A 61 12.92 12.24 3.22
CA PRO A 61 13.39 12.24 4.60
C PRO A 61 14.21 13.48 4.97
N THR A 62 14.67 14.25 3.98
CA THR A 62 15.53 15.43 4.18
C THR A 62 15.21 16.52 3.15
N ASP A 63 15.57 17.77 3.45
CA ASP A 63 15.45 18.91 2.53
C ASP A 63 16.16 18.62 1.20
N ARG A 64 17.39 18.09 1.27
CA ARG A 64 18.18 17.76 0.08
C ARG A 64 17.46 16.75 -0.82
N ALA A 65 16.87 15.70 -0.23
CA ALA A 65 16.13 14.69 -0.98
C ALA A 65 14.82 15.26 -1.56
N ALA A 66 14.13 16.13 -0.82
CA ALA A 66 12.93 16.83 -1.31
C ALA A 66 13.26 17.75 -2.48
N ASP A 67 14.33 18.53 -2.40
CA ASP A 67 14.75 19.45 -3.46
C ASP A 67 15.16 18.71 -4.73
N ALA A 68 15.93 17.63 -4.58
CA ALA A 68 16.28 16.76 -5.70
C ALA A 68 15.03 16.17 -6.37
N SER A 69 14.10 15.64 -5.57
CA SER A 69 12.85 15.06 -6.07
C SER A 69 11.97 16.10 -6.75
N ARG A 70 11.83 17.30 -6.18
CA ARG A 70 11.06 18.39 -6.77
C ARG A 70 11.62 18.81 -8.12
N SER A 71 12.94 18.98 -8.21
CA SER A 71 13.63 19.36 -9.45
C SER A 71 13.48 18.28 -10.52
N ALA A 72 13.69 17.01 -10.16
CA ALA A 72 13.77 15.90 -11.10
C ALA A 72 12.41 15.38 -11.59
N LEU A 73 11.36 15.48 -10.76
CA LEU A 73 10.06 14.87 -10.99
C LEU A 73 8.98 15.87 -11.43
N THR A 74 9.27 17.17 -11.40
CA THR A 74 8.36 18.17 -12.00
C THR A 74 8.25 17.94 -13.51
N GLY A 75 7.02 18.00 -14.01
CA GLY A 75 6.67 17.77 -15.41
C GLY A 75 6.32 16.33 -15.75
N LEU A 76 6.46 15.39 -14.81
CA LEU A 76 6.02 14.01 -14.97
C LEU A 76 4.53 13.86 -14.64
N GLU A 77 3.84 13.05 -15.42
CA GLU A 77 2.46 12.63 -15.14
C GLU A 77 2.41 11.54 -14.06
N THR A 78 1.23 11.31 -13.46
CA THR A 78 1.10 10.37 -12.33
C THR A 78 1.56 8.95 -12.64
N ALA A 79 1.32 8.45 -13.85
CA ALA A 79 1.78 7.14 -14.28
C ALA A 79 3.33 7.05 -14.39
N GLU A 80 3.98 8.16 -14.73
CA GLU A 80 5.44 8.24 -14.83
C GLU A 80 6.10 8.37 -13.44
N LEU A 81 5.41 9.00 -12.50
CA LEU A 81 5.85 9.15 -11.11
C LEU A 81 5.90 7.81 -10.36
N THR A 82 5.06 6.85 -10.74
CA THR A 82 5.03 5.50 -10.14
C THR A 82 5.69 4.43 -11.00
N ASP A 83 6.30 4.79 -12.13
CA ASP A 83 7.15 3.89 -12.92
C ASP A 83 8.60 3.94 -12.41
N PRO A 84 9.11 2.87 -11.76
CA PRO A 84 10.48 2.85 -11.25
C PRO A 84 11.53 3.15 -12.31
N ALA A 85 11.33 2.67 -13.54
CA ALA A 85 12.30 2.86 -14.60
C ALA A 85 12.41 4.34 -14.99
N THR A 86 11.27 5.05 -15.02
CA THR A 86 11.24 6.49 -15.29
C THR A 86 11.87 7.30 -14.16
N VAL A 87 11.57 6.97 -12.90
CA VAL A 87 12.15 7.65 -11.74
C VAL A 87 13.66 7.43 -11.66
N ALA A 88 14.14 6.20 -11.87
CA ALA A 88 15.57 5.87 -11.82
C ALA A 88 16.41 6.55 -12.92
N ARG A 89 15.79 6.97 -14.03
CA ARG A 89 16.48 7.81 -15.05
C ARG A 89 16.65 9.26 -14.64
N ARG A 90 15.91 9.73 -13.63
CA ARG A 90 15.88 11.13 -13.18
C ARG A 90 16.59 11.35 -11.84
N LEU A 91 16.62 10.33 -10.99
CA LEU A 91 17.20 10.38 -9.65
C LEU A 91 18.19 9.22 -9.44
N PRO A 92 19.24 9.41 -8.62
CA PRO A 92 20.11 8.32 -8.20
C PRO A 92 19.37 7.42 -7.20
N VAL A 93 18.66 6.41 -7.71
CA VAL A 93 17.90 5.45 -6.91
C VAL A 93 18.81 4.30 -6.49
N ALA A 94 18.95 4.07 -5.18
CA ALA A 94 19.73 2.96 -4.65
C ALA A 94 18.94 1.65 -4.65
N ASP A 95 17.64 1.72 -4.35
CA ASP A 95 16.74 0.57 -4.28
C ASP A 95 15.29 1.01 -4.52
N THR A 96 14.39 0.08 -4.84
CA THR A 96 12.97 0.34 -5.12
C THR A 96 12.08 -0.67 -4.43
N LEU A 97 11.07 -0.17 -3.70
CA LEU A 97 9.98 -0.95 -3.14
C LEU A 97 8.69 -0.58 -3.89
N GLY A 98 8.09 -1.55 -4.59
CA GLY A 98 6.95 -1.33 -5.48
C GLY A 98 7.32 -1.36 -6.98
N PRO A 99 6.39 -0.96 -7.87
CA PRO A 99 5.17 -0.20 -7.60
C PRO A 99 4.07 -1.06 -6.99
N ALA A 100 3.27 -0.46 -6.10
CA ALA A 100 2.06 -1.08 -5.58
C ALA A 100 0.83 -0.46 -6.24
N ALA A 101 -0.10 -1.31 -6.68
CA ALA A 101 -1.41 -0.85 -7.14
C ALA A 101 -2.31 -0.58 -5.92
N LEU A 102 -2.85 0.63 -5.83
CA LEU A 102 -3.78 1.00 -4.76
C LEU A 102 -5.23 0.79 -5.19
N GLY A 103 -5.87 -0.23 -4.63
CA GLY A 103 -7.29 -0.50 -4.82
C GLY A 103 -8.12 0.05 -3.66
N TYR A 104 -8.99 1.02 -3.93
CA TYR A 104 -9.97 1.51 -2.95
C TYR A 104 -11.36 1.04 -3.31
N LEU A 105 -12.10 0.61 -2.29
CA LEU A 105 -13.49 0.20 -2.42
C LEU A 105 -14.34 0.97 -1.41
N ALA A 106 -15.45 1.52 -1.86
CA ALA A 106 -16.41 2.16 -0.97
C ALA A 106 -17.15 1.08 -0.15
N PRO A 107 -17.49 1.33 1.13
CA PRO A 107 -18.19 0.35 1.97
C PRO A 107 -19.46 -0.21 1.33
N GLU A 108 -20.23 0.66 0.68
CA GLU A 108 -21.46 0.35 -0.05
C GLU A 108 -21.23 -0.43 -1.34
N ALA A 109 -19.98 -0.64 -1.77
CA ALA A 109 -19.62 -1.48 -2.91
C ALA A 109 -19.10 -2.86 -2.49
N LEU A 110 -18.87 -3.11 -1.19
CA LEU A 110 -18.56 -4.46 -0.68
C LEU A 110 -19.75 -5.40 -0.89
N ARG A 111 -19.51 -6.51 -1.58
CA ARG A 111 -20.52 -7.54 -1.87
C ARG A 111 -19.99 -8.91 -1.44
N PRO A 112 -20.78 -9.70 -0.68
CA PRO A 112 -20.42 -11.08 -0.41
C PRO A 112 -20.31 -11.87 -1.71
N ILE A 113 -19.28 -12.72 -1.81
CA ILE A 113 -18.98 -13.54 -2.99
C ILE A 113 -20.00 -14.70 -3.21
N GLY A 114 -21.03 -14.81 -2.36
CA GLY A 114 -21.95 -15.95 -2.36
C GLY A 114 -21.30 -17.22 -1.80
N ARG A 115 -21.92 -18.39 -2.03
CA ARG A 115 -21.34 -19.67 -1.63
C ARG A 115 -20.24 -20.09 -2.60
N THR A 116 -19.02 -20.21 -2.11
CA THR A 116 -17.89 -20.81 -2.83
C THR A 116 -17.71 -22.27 -2.43
N ALA A 117 -17.07 -23.06 -3.29
CA ALA A 117 -16.70 -24.44 -2.96
C ALA A 117 -15.58 -24.51 -1.89
N ALA A 118 -14.75 -23.46 -1.81
CA ALA A 118 -13.66 -23.37 -0.85
C ALA A 118 -14.18 -22.97 0.53
N ARG A 119 -13.76 -23.70 1.57
CA ARG A 119 -14.17 -23.43 2.95
C ARG A 119 -13.33 -22.28 3.51
N THR A 120 -14.00 -21.20 3.91
CA THR A 120 -13.38 -20.10 4.66
C THR A 120 -13.49 -20.35 6.17
N LEU A 121 -12.40 -20.09 6.90
CA LEU A 121 -12.36 -20.18 8.37
C LEU A 121 -11.77 -18.91 8.97
N CYS A 122 -12.29 -18.51 10.12
CA CYS A 122 -11.78 -17.38 10.90
C CYS A 122 -10.85 -17.91 12.00
N LEU A 123 -9.63 -17.41 12.04
CA LEU A 123 -8.57 -17.80 12.98
C LEU A 123 -8.02 -16.57 13.71
N SER A 124 -7.39 -16.79 14.86
CA SER A 124 -6.58 -15.75 15.50
C SER A 124 -5.29 -15.52 14.69
N PRO A 125 -4.72 -14.30 14.70
CA PRO A 125 -3.45 -14.02 14.04
C PRO A 125 -2.31 -14.93 14.49
N GLN A 126 -2.30 -15.31 15.77
CA GLN A 126 -1.27 -16.15 16.36
C GLN A 126 -1.51 -17.65 16.13
N HIS A 127 -2.47 -18.03 15.30
CA HIS A 127 -2.73 -19.44 15.01
C HIS A 127 -1.54 -20.06 14.25
N ALA A 128 -1.15 -21.29 14.62
CA ALA A 128 0.06 -21.93 14.09
C ALA A 128 0.07 -22.08 12.56
N THR A 129 -1.10 -22.30 11.95
CA THR A 129 -1.25 -22.37 10.50
C THR A 129 -0.92 -21.06 9.78
N ILE A 130 -1.14 -19.89 10.41
CA ILE A 130 -0.75 -18.61 9.81
C ILE A 130 0.77 -18.49 9.77
N ARG A 131 1.45 -18.88 10.86
CA ARG A 131 2.93 -18.95 10.90
C ARG A 131 3.50 -19.91 9.88
N ALA A 132 2.85 -21.06 9.67
CA ALA A 132 3.25 -22.02 8.64
C ALA A 132 3.17 -21.40 7.25
N LEU A 133 2.06 -20.73 6.92
CA LEU A 133 1.89 -20.04 5.63
C LEU A 133 2.94 -18.93 5.41
N LEU A 134 3.21 -18.11 6.44
CA LEU A 134 4.25 -17.07 6.39
C LEU A 134 5.64 -17.67 6.15
N THR A 135 5.93 -18.83 6.76
CA THR A 135 7.21 -19.53 6.58
C THR A 135 7.32 -20.09 5.16
N GLU A 136 6.24 -20.69 4.66
CA GLU A 136 6.17 -21.29 3.32
C GLU A 136 6.31 -20.25 2.21
N ALA A 137 5.67 -19.09 2.35
CA ALA A 137 5.79 -17.99 1.39
C ALA A 137 7.20 -17.37 1.36
N GLY A 138 7.99 -17.58 2.41
CA GLY A 138 9.33 -17.02 2.54
C GLY A 138 9.33 -15.54 2.99
N PRO A 139 10.51 -15.01 3.36
CA PRO A 139 10.63 -13.74 4.05
C PRO A 139 10.22 -12.52 3.22
N SER A 140 10.37 -12.57 1.89
CA SER A 140 9.98 -11.46 1.00
C SER A 140 8.46 -11.30 0.98
N ASP A 141 7.75 -12.34 0.56
CA ASP A 141 6.28 -12.31 0.44
C ASP A 141 5.61 -12.14 1.80
N ALA A 142 6.16 -12.76 2.85
CA ALA A 142 5.67 -12.59 4.21
C ALA A 142 5.81 -11.12 4.68
N GLY A 143 6.97 -10.50 4.43
CA GLY A 143 7.24 -9.11 4.78
C GLY A 143 6.36 -8.11 4.03
N GLU A 144 6.08 -8.37 2.75
CA GLU A 144 5.22 -7.51 1.94
C GLU A 144 3.72 -7.70 2.23
N SER A 145 3.31 -8.87 2.75
CA SER A 145 1.89 -9.16 3.00
C SER A 145 1.25 -8.37 4.14
N GLY A 146 2.05 -7.87 5.08
CA GLY A 146 1.57 -7.29 6.35
C GLY A 146 0.89 -8.27 7.31
N LEU A 147 0.75 -9.55 6.92
CA LEU A 147 -0.03 -10.53 7.68
C LEU A 147 0.63 -10.94 9.01
N ALA A 148 1.93 -10.72 9.17
CA ALA A 148 2.64 -10.99 10.42
C ALA A 148 2.23 -10.05 11.56
N ASP A 149 1.82 -8.82 11.23
CA ASP A 149 1.60 -7.74 12.19
C ASP A 149 0.11 -7.47 12.47
N VAL A 150 -0.79 -8.15 11.76
CA VAL A 150 -2.24 -7.96 11.96
C VAL A 150 -2.68 -8.36 13.35
N ILE A 151 -3.52 -7.53 13.94
CA ILE A 151 -4.25 -7.79 15.19
C ILE A 151 -5.72 -8.14 14.96
N SER A 152 -6.21 -8.01 13.72
CA SER A 152 -7.57 -8.39 13.32
C SER A 152 -7.76 -9.90 13.31
N PRO A 153 -9.00 -10.42 13.27
CA PRO A 153 -9.22 -11.80 12.84
C PRO A 153 -8.60 -12.06 11.46
N VAL A 154 -8.12 -13.29 11.23
CA VAL A 154 -7.54 -13.73 9.96
C VAL A 154 -8.46 -14.76 9.32
N PHE A 155 -8.85 -14.52 8.08
CA PHE A 155 -9.72 -15.39 7.29
C PHE A 155 -8.87 -16.23 6.34
N VAL A 156 -9.02 -17.55 6.39
CA VAL A 156 -8.23 -18.48 5.59
C VAL A 156 -9.08 -19.27 4.61
N VAL A 157 -8.53 -19.50 3.42
CA VAL A 157 -9.06 -20.41 2.42
C VAL A 157 -8.31 -21.74 2.53
N ARG A 158 -9.04 -22.86 2.60
CA ARG A 158 -8.44 -24.20 2.69
C ARG A 158 -8.68 -25.06 1.46
N GLY A 159 -7.66 -25.85 1.11
CA GLY A 159 -7.72 -27.00 0.22
C GLY A 159 -7.42 -28.25 1.04
N GLY A 160 -8.45 -29.05 1.36
CA GLY A 160 -8.28 -30.18 2.27
C GLY A 160 -7.78 -29.73 3.66
N THR A 161 -6.61 -30.19 4.07
CA THR A 161 -5.97 -29.83 5.35
C THR A 161 -5.07 -28.59 5.29
N GLU A 162 -4.73 -28.13 4.08
CA GLU A 162 -3.77 -27.06 3.85
C GLU A 162 -4.47 -25.70 3.75
N VAL A 163 -3.77 -24.65 4.17
CA VAL A 163 -4.21 -23.26 3.95
C VAL A 163 -3.57 -22.76 2.67
N LEU A 164 -4.42 -22.43 1.70
CA LEU A 164 -4.00 -21.95 0.40
C LEU A 164 -3.77 -20.43 0.40
N ALA A 165 -4.58 -19.71 1.17
CA ALA A 165 -4.48 -18.26 1.30
C ALA A 165 -5.03 -17.78 2.65
N ALA A 166 -4.57 -16.63 3.09
CA ALA A 166 -5.03 -15.94 4.29
C ALA A 166 -5.17 -14.44 4.02
N ALA A 167 -6.17 -13.84 4.67
CA ALA A 167 -6.39 -12.40 4.64
C ALA A 167 -6.74 -11.88 6.04
N GLY A 168 -6.05 -10.84 6.47
CA GLY A 168 -6.37 -10.03 7.64
C GLY A 168 -6.46 -8.55 7.24
N TYR A 169 -6.53 -7.67 8.22
CA TYR A 169 -6.45 -6.24 7.96
C TYR A 169 -5.84 -5.47 9.13
N GLU A 170 -5.23 -4.34 8.80
CA GLU A 170 -4.85 -3.33 9.78
C GLU A 170 -5.83 -2.15 9.75
N HIS A 171 -5.99 -1.52 10.91
CA HIS A 171 -6.70 -0.26 11.02
C HIS A 171 -5.75 0.88 10.67
N TRP A 172 -5.97 1.48 9.52
CA TRP A 172 -5.34 2.73 9.12
C TRP A 172 -6.24 3.91 9.47
N PRO A 173 -5.69 5.15 9.48
CA PRO A 173 -6.49 6.34 9.72
C PRO A 173 -7.69 6.49 8.76
N ARG A 174 -8.58 7.42 9.07
CA ARG A 174 -9.75 7.75 8.24
C ARG A 174 -10.68 6.55 7.98
N ASP A 175 -10.84 5.68 8.96
CA ASP A 175 -11.67 4.46 8.88
C ASP A 175 -11.29 3.56 7.69
N THR A 176 -9.99 3.46 7.40
CA THR A 176 -9.48 2.64 6.31
C THR A 176 -8.99 1.30 6.84
N ALA A 177 -9.46 0.20 6.24
CA ALA A 177 -8.89 -1.12 6.46
C ALA A 177 -7.83 -1.40 5.39
N HIS A 178 -6.56 -1.53 5.81
CA HIS A 178 -5.49 -2.00 4.92
C HIS A 178 -5.51 -3.52 4.89
N LEU A 179 -5.80 -4.11 3.74
CA LEU A 179 -5.92 -5.57 3.60
C LEU A 179 -4.54 -6.21 3.51
N CYS A 180 -4.29 -7.17 4.40
CA CYS A 180 -3.06 -7.95 4.45
C CYS A 180 -3.36 -9.34 3.88
N VAL A 181 -2.83 -9.67 2.70
CA VAL A 181 -3.18 -10.89 1.97
C VAL A 181 -1.93 -11.68 1.62
N LEU A 182 -1.98 -12.99 1.85
CA LEU A 182 -0.90 -13.90 1.49
C LEU A 182 -1.47 -15.18 0.89
N THR A 183 -0.87 -15.63 -0.21
CA THR A 183 -1.22 -16.88 -0.89
C THR A 183 0.00 -17.79 -0.94
N ALA A 184 -0.19 -19.06 -0.62
CA ALA A 184 0.83 -20.10 -0.68
C ALA A 184 1.46 -20.14 -2.09
N PRO A 185 2.78 -20.28 -2.23
CA PRO A 185 3.46 -20.24 -3.53
C PRO A 185 2.83 -21.14 -4.60
N ASP A 186 2.51 -22.38 -4.22
CA ASP A 186 1.96 -23.41 -5.13
C ASP A 186 0.47 -23.21 -5.45
N ALA A 187 -0.19 -22.25 -4.79
CA ALA A 187 -1.61 -21.94 -4.98
C ALA A 187 -1.84 -20.65 -5.80
N ARG A 188 -0.79 -20.06 -6.39
CA ARG A 188 -0.86 -18.83 -7.20
C ARG A 188 -1.15 -19.14 -8.67
N GLY A 189 -1.92 -18.27 -9.33
CA GLY A 189 -2.31 -18.38 -10.74
C GLY A 189 -3.76 -18.82 -10.95
#